data_AF-A0A2D4JMB8-F1
#
_entry.id   AF-A0A2D4JMB8-F1
#
_cell.length_a   1.000
_cell.length_b   1.000
_cell.length_c   1.000
_cell.angle_alpha   90.00
_cell.angle_beta   90.00
_cell.angle_gamma   90.00
#
_symmetry.space_group_name_H-M   'P 1'
#
loop_
_entity.id
_entity.type
_entity.pdbx_description
1 polymer ?
#
loop_
_entity_poly.entity_id
_entity_poly.type
_entity_poly.pdbx_seq_one_letter_code
_entity_poly.pdbx_strand_id
1 'polypeptide(L)'
;VFSPGGWLLLSRHTVGALENGSSTCDLTSAYQNFFWKGCMPGANGNLCKVCIGQEGRVKASSRCAANHHERYYGNLGALRCLLGDHSGRSFGDVALLEHHNLLQNIECKI
;
A
#
# COMPACT_ATOMS: atom_id res chain seq x y z
N VAL A 1 10.58 -4.03 8.56
CA VAL A 1 11.36 -3.15 7.65
C VAL A 1 10.37 -2.56 6.65
N PHE A 2 10.33 -1.23 6.55
CA PHE A 2 9.37 -0.53 5.66
C PHE A 2 9.78 -0.63 4.20
N SER A 3 8.81 -0.70 3.28
CA SER A 3 9.11 -0.71 1.84
C SER A 3 9.72 0.64 1.41
N PRO A 4 10.86 0.67 0.71
CA PRO A 4 11.46 1.92 0.23
C PRO A 4 10.50 2.70 -0.67
N GLY A 5 9.89 2.04 -1.66
CA GLY A 5 8.94 2.65 -2.59
C GLY A 5 7.58 2.97 -1.98
N GLY A 6 7.05 2.07 -1.15
CA GLY A 6 5.69 2.21 -0.59
C GLY A 6 5.60 3.06 0.69
N TRP A 7 6.71 3.25 1.42
CA TRP A 7 6.75 4.02 2.67
C TRP A 7 7.78 5.15 2.57
N LEU A 8 9.07 4.84 2.58
CA LEU A 8 10.13 5.84 2.84
C LEU A 8 10.15 6.98 1.81
N LEU A 9 10.14 6.67 0.51
CA LEU A 9 10.14 7.71 -0.53
C LEU A 9 8.84 8.53 -0.49
N LEU A 10 7.73 7.90 -0.15
CA LEU A 10 6.44 8.56 -0.03
C LEU A 10 6.44 9.64 1.05
N SER A 11 6.99 9.33 2.24
CA SER A 11 7.07 10.29 3.34
C SER A 11 7.85 11.54 2.96
N ARG A 12 8.91 11.37 2.16
CA ARG A 12 9.82 12.45 1.78
C ARG A 12 9.28 13.31 0.65
N HIS A 13 8.68 12.70 -0.37
CA HIS A 13 8.38 13.39 -1.63
C HIS A 13 6.91 13.72 -1.87
N THR A 14 5.97 13.10 -1.16
CA THR A 14 4.53 13.29 -1.43
C THR A 14 3.76 13.80 -0.22
N VAL A 15 4.00 13.22 0.96
CA VAL A 15 3.28 13.61 2.18
C VAL A 15 3.88 14.88 2.79
N GLY A 16 5.08 15.29 2.35
CA GLY A 16 5.69 16.55 2.75
C GLY A 16 6.09 16.61 4.23
N ALA A 17 6.30 15.45 4.88
CA ALA A 17 6.57 15.36 6.33
C ALA A 17 7.90 16.01 6.79
N LEU A 18 8.65 16.64 5.88
CA LEU A 18 9.97 17.23 6.14
C LEU A 18 10.02 18.76 6.00
N GLU A 19 8.94 19.45 5.62
CA GLU A 19 9.04 20.88 5.29
C GLU A 19 8.86 21.86 6.46
N ASN A 20 8.44 21.42 7.64
CA ASN A 20 8.42 22.29 8.83
C ASN A 20 9.06 21.58 10.01
N GLY A 21 10.18 22.13 10.50
CA GLY A 21 11.05 21.60 11.56
C GLY A 21 10.43 21.47 12.95
N SER A 22 9.15 21.08 13.05
CA SER A 22 8.46 20.86 14.32
C SER A 22 7.36 19.78 14.29
N SER A 23 6.99 19.17 13.16
CA SER A 23 5.91 18.17 13.15
C SER A 23 6.47 16.74 13.15
N THR A 24 6.66 16.20 14.36
CA THR A 24 6.56 14.78 14.75
C THR A 24 7.19 13.75 13.81
N CYS A 25 8.18 13.00 14.30
CA CYS A 25 8.69 11.75 13.72
C CYS A 25 7.63 10.62 13.54
N ASP A 26 6.34 10.94 13.60
CA ASP A 26 5.24 10.02 13.40
C ASP A 26 4.77 10.05 11.95
N LEU A 27 5.49 9.30 11.12
CA LEU A 27 5.13 9.06 9.72
C LEU A 27 3.74 8.43 9.59
N THR A 28 3.32 7.62 10.57
CA THR A 28 2.03 6.94 10.52
C THR A 28 0.89 7.94 10.54
N SER A 29 0.92 8.90 11.47
CA SER A 29 -0.09 9.98 11.53
C SER A 29 -0.10 10.83 10.27
N ALA A 30 1.06 11.13 9.69
CA ALA A 30 1.15 11.88 8.43
C ALA A 30 0.44 11.14 7.28
N TYR A 31 0.67 9.83 7.13
CA TYR A 31 -0.05 9.03 6.13
C TYR A 31 -1.56 8.94 6.40
N GLN A 32 -1.96 8.76 7.65
CA GLN A 32 -3.37 8.68 8.03
C GLN A 32 -4.12 9.98 7.73
N ASN A 33 -3.46 11.14 7.85
CA ASN A 33 -4.03 12.44 7.51
C ASN A 33 -4.06 12.69 5.99
N PHE A 34 -3.06 12.20 5.26
CA PHE A 34 -2.95 12.41 3.82
C PHE A 34 -3.91 11.52 3.02
N PHE A 35 -4.02 10.23 3.38
CA PHE A 35 -4.85 9.26 2.67
C PHE A 35 -6.14 8.93 3.42
N TRP A 36 -7.30 9.22 2.83
CA TRP A 36 -8.60 8.94 3.46
C TRP A 36 -8.89 7.43 3.69
N LYS A 37 -8.37 6.57 2.80
CA LYS A 37 -8.33 5.11 2.93
C LYS A 37 -7.15 4.55 2.12
N GLY A 38 -6.64 3.39 2.52
CA GLY A 38 -5.59 2.70 1.78
C GLY A 38 -5.46 1.23 2.13
N CYS A 39 -4.53 0.56 1.46
CA CYS A 39 -3.96 -0.70 1.93
C CYS A 39 -2.46 -0.55 2.10
N MET A 40 -2.05 -0.41 3.35
CA MET A 40 -0.66 -0.24 3.76
C MET A 40 -0.34 -1.32 4.79
N PRO A 41 0.13 -2.51 4.35
CA PRO A 41 0.37 -3.64 5.23
C PRO A 41 1.28 -3.30 6.40
N GLY A 42 0.85 -3.65 7.63
CA GLY A 42 1.52 -3.30 8.88
C GLY A 42 1.13 -1.95 9.48
N ALA A 43 0.32 -1.15 8.79
CA ALA A 43 -0.29 0.05 9.36
C ALA A 43 -1.55 -0.28 10.17
N ASN A 44 -2.24 0.75 10.65
CA ASN A 44 -3.51 0.64 11.38
C ASN A 44 -4.53 1.65 10.83
N GLY A 45 -5.80 1.49 11.23
CA GLY A 45 -6.86 2.47 10.97
C GLY A 45 -7.27 2.57 9.50
N ASN A 46 -7.37 3.79 8.98
CA ASN A 46 -7.81 4.06 7.61
C ASN A 46 -6.87 3.51 6.53
N LEU A 47 -5.59 3.34 6.85
CA LEU A 47 -4.59 2.78 5.94
C LEU A 47 -4.75 1.27 5.71
N CYS A 48 -5.64 0.59 6.43
CA CYS A 48 -5.95 -0.83 6.24
C CYS A 48 -7.37 -1.08 5.68
N LYS A 49 -8.13 -0.02 5.40
CA LYS A 49 -9.54 -0.10 5.01
C LYS A 49 -9.77 -0.91 3.73
N VAL A 50 -8.85 -0.87 2.78
CA VAL A 50 -9.01 -1.60 1.51
C VAL A 50 -8.15 -2.84 1.37
N CYS A 51 -7.40 -3.20 2.40
CA CYS A 51 -6.73 -4.51 2.47
C CYS A 51 -7.76 -5.64 2.54
N ILE A 52 -7.43 -6.82 2.00
CA ILE A 52 -8.39 -7.91 1.84
C ILE A 52 -8.00 -9.19 2.57
N GLY A 53 -6.74 -9.31 3.01
CA GLY A 53 -6.21 -10.51 3.63
C GLY A 53 -6.14 -11.70 2.68
N GLN A 54 -5.89 -12.88 3.23
CA GLN A 54 -5.94 -14.14 2.50
C GLN A 54 -7.38 -14.62 2.37
N GLU A 55 -7.66 -15.40 1.33
CA GLU A 55 -8.94 -16.10 1.21
C GLU A 55 -9.13 -17.16 2.30
N GLY A 56 -10.39 -17.49 2.56
CA GLY A 56 -10.78 -18.51 3.53
C GLY A 56 -10.86 -18.01 4.97
N ARG A 57 -10.77 -18.94 5.92
CA ARG A 57 -11.09 -18.71 7.35
C ARG A 57 -10.08 -17.82 8.08
N VAL A 58 -8.90 -17.58 7.50
CA VAL A 58 -7.80 -16.77 8.08
C VAL A 58 -7.90 -15.28 7.65
N LYS A 59 -8.94 -14.90 6.91
CA LYS A 59 -9.10 -13.56 6.33
C LYS A 59 -9.03 -12.42 7.35
N ALA A 60 -9.65 -12.60 8.52
CA ALA A 60 -9.70 -11.55 9.54
C ALA A 60 -8.33 -11.27 10.18
N SER A 61 -7.55 -12.32 10.47
CA SER A 61 -6.22 -12.19 11.09
C SER A 61 -5.11 -11.89 10.08
N SER A 62 -5.37 -12.07 8.78
CA SER A 62 -4.41 -11.80 7.71
C SER A 62 -4.61 -10.43 7.03
N ARG A 63 -5.74 -9.76 7.29
CA ARG A 63 -6.02 -8.44 6.72
C ARG A 63 -5.01 -7.41 7.22
N CYS A 64 -4.37 -6.73 6.28
CA CYS A 64 -3.33 -5.74 6.52
C CYS A 64 -2.07 -6.31 7.22
N ALA A 65 -1.87 -7.62 7.23
CA ALA A 65 -0.66 -8.22 7.80
C ALA A 65 0.58 -7.79 6.99
N ALA A 66 1.67 -7.44 7.67
CA ALA A 66 2.94 -7.09 7.05
C ALA A 66 3.72 -8.31 6.51
N ASN A 67 3.02 -9.22 5.82
CA ASN A 67 3.58 -10.43 5.22
C ASN A 67 2.66 -10.95 4.09
N HIS A 68 3.07 -12.03 3.44
CA HIS A 68 2.36 -12.62 2.29
C HIS A 68 0.97 -13.20 2.59
N HIS A 69 0.51 -13.21 3.84
CA HIS A 69 -0.89 -13.52 4.15
C HIS A 69 -1.82 -12.36 3.76
N GLU A 70 -1.32 -11.14 3.53
CA GLU A 70 -2.09 -10.07 2.87
C GLU A 70 -1.90 -10.13 1.35
N ARG A 71 -3.00 -10.26 0.58
CA ARG A 71 -2.93 -10.39 -0.88
C ARG A 71 -2.36 -9.13 -1.55
N TYR A 72 -2.55 -7.96 -0.93
CA TYR A 72 -1.99 -6.69 -1.39
C TYR A 72 -0.60 -6.37 -0.81
N TYR A 73 0.09 -7.35 -0.22
CA TYR A 73 1.46 -7.19 0.28
C TYR A 73 2.51 -7.13 -0.85
N GLY A 74 3.47 -6.21 -0.71
CA GLY A 74 4.60 -6.03 -1.64
C GLY A 74 4.25 -5.30 -2.93
N ASN A 75 5.24 -5.11 -3.81
CA ASN A 75 5.08 -4.36 -5.08
C ASN A 75 3.96 -4.94 -5.96
N LEU A 76 3.94 -6.28 -6.15
CA LEU A 76 2.90 -6.94 -6.94
C LEU A 76 1.53 -6.90 -6.27
N GLY A 77 1.48 -6.98 -4.93
CA GLY A 77 0.25 -6.81 -4.18
C GLY A 77 -0.35 -5.41 -4.33
N ALA A 78 0.49 -4.37 -4.28
CA ALA A 78 0.07 -2.99 -4.53
C ALA A 78 -0.45 -2.79 -5.96
N LEU A 79 0.22 -3.40 -6.97
CA LEU A 79 -0.25 -3.36 -8.35
C LEU A 79 -1.63 -4.05 -8.49
N ARG A 80 -1.85 -5.19 -7.83
CA ARG A 80 -3.16 -5.86 -7.78
C ARG A 80 -4.23 -4.98 -7.11
N CYS A 81 -3.87 -4.22 -6.08
CA CYS A 81 -4.80 -3.29 -5.42
C CYS A 81 -5.27 -2.17 -6.37
N LEU A 82 -4.36 -1.67 -7.22
CA LEU A 82 -4.65 -0.67 -8.25
C LEU A 82 -5.51 -1.22 -9.38
N LEU A 83 -5.15 -2.40 -9.91
CA LEU A 83 -5.87 -3.00 -11.04
C LEU A 83 -7.26 -3.51 -10.63
N GLY A 84 -7.42 -3.90 -9.37
CA GLY A 84 -8.67 -4.43 -8.86
C GLY A 84 -8.87 -5.92 -9.13
N ASP A 85 -10.09 -6.40 -8.90
CA ASP A 85 -10.48 -7.78 -9.19
C ASP A 85 -11.11 -7.95 -10.58
N HIS A 86 -11.33 -9.21 -10.99
CA HIS A 86 -11.99 -9.54 -12.27
C HIS A 86 -13.44 -9.02 -12.38
N SER A 87 -14.05 -8.56 -11.28
CA SER A 87 -15.36 -7.91 -11.31
C SER A 87 -15.29 -6.41 -11.62
N GLY A 88 -14.08 -5.88 -11.87
CA GLY A 88 -13.85 -4.47 -12.17
C GLY A 88 -13.79 -3.59 -10.92
N ARG A 89 -13.71 -4.17 -9.71
CA ARG A 89 -13.56 -3.39 -8.48
C ARG A 89 -12.09 -3.06 -8.25
N SER A 90 -11.71 -1.82 -8.53
CA SER A 90 -10.45 -1.24 -8.04
C SER A 90 -10.65 -0.61 -6.66
N PHE A 91 -9.66 -0.74 -5.81
CA PHE A 91 -9.72 -0.27 -4.43
C PHE A 91 -8.78 0.91 -4.13
N GLY A 92 -7.91 1.26 -5.07
CA GLY A 92 -6.98 2.37 -4.94
C GLY A 92 -6.75 3.07 -6.26
N ASP A 93 -6.68 4.40 -6.22
CA ASP A 93 -6.46 5.25 -7.39
C ASP A 93 -4.95 5.39 -7.72
N VAL A 94 -4.09 5.09 -6.75
CA VAL A 94 -2.63 5.20 -6.84
C VAL A 94 -2.00 3.97 -6.21
N ALA A 95 -0.96 3.42 -6.85
CA ALA A 95 -0.08 2.43 -6.24
C ALA A 95 1.37 2.90 -6.27
N LEU A 96 2.08 2.58 -5.20
CA LEU A 96 3.45 3.01 -4.95
C LEU A 96 4.32 1.76 -4.91
N LEU A 97 5.06 1.54 -5.99
CA LEU A 97 5.89 0.37 -6.21
C LEU A 97 7.17 0.77 -6.95
N GLU A 98 8.15 -0.12 -6.93
CA GLU A 98 9.40 0.06 -7.67
C GLU A 98 9.17 -0.08 -9.17
N HIS A 99 9.82 0.79 -9.95
CA HIS A 99 9.63 0.89 -11.42
C HIS A 99 9.76 -0.44 -12.17
N HIS A 100 10.75 -1.28 -11.84
CA HIS A 100 10.97 -2.55 -12.52
C HIS A 100 9.82 -3.56 -12.32
N ASN A 101 9.10 -3.49 -11.19
CA ASN A 101 7.95 -4.36 -10.94
C ASN A 101 6.79 -4.04 -11.88
N LEU A 102 6.64 -2.77 -12.24
CA LEU A 102 5.65 -2.39 -13.25
C LEU A 102 6.02 -3.05 -14.58
N LEU A 103 7.23 -2.78 -15.10
CA LEU A 103 7.70 -3.29 -16.39
C LEU A 103 7.56 -4.81 -16.53
N GLN A 104 7.98 -5.56 -15.52
CA GLN A 104 7.90 -7.03 -15.53
C GLN A 104 6.47 -7.59 -15.57
N ASN A 105 5.46 -6.82 -15.14
CA ASN A 105 4.08 -7.28 -14.99
C ASN A 105 3.10 -6.65 -15.98
N ILE A 106 3.52 -5.63 -16.75
CA ILE A 106 2.68 -4.99 -17.79
C ILE A 106 3.14 -5.30 -19.22
N GLU A 107 4.28 -5.96 -19.40
CA GLU A 107 4.72 -6.39 -20.73
C GLU A 107 3.79 -7.46 -21.29
N CYS A 108 3.04 -7.09 -22.32
CA CYS A 108 2.39 -8.02 -23.23
C CYS A 108 3.51 -8.71 -24.01
N LYS A 109 3.85 -9.96 -23.68
CA LYS A 109 4.65 -10.78 -24.59
C LYS A 109 3.81 -11.01 -25.85
N ILE A 110 4.17 -10.31 -26.93
CA ILE A 110 3.67 -10.52 -28.29
C ILE A 110 4.09 -11.91 -28.77
#